data_AF-A0A9E4C689-F1
#
_entry.id   AF-A0A9E4C689-F1
#
_cell.length_a   1.000
_cell.length_b   1.000
_cell.length_c   1.000
_cell.angle_alpha   90.00
_cell.angle_beta   90.00
_cell.angle_gamma   90.00
#
_symmetry.space_group_name_H-M   'P 1'
#
loop_
_entity.id
_entity.type
_entity.pdbx_description
1 polymer ?
#
loop_
_entity_poly.entity_id
_entity_poly.type
_entity_poly.pdbx_seq_one_letter_code
_entity_poly.pdbx_strand_id
1 'polypeptide(L)'
;GIIVDDTIHFMSRYQKARRMGFPAPGAVRAAFRIVGQALWTTTAVLSLSFLVFATSGFHGSRTLGLMVAITLVFALLADFLLLPTLLMALDRKK
;
A
#
# COMPACT_ATOMS: atom_id res chain seq x y z
N GLY A 1 3.16 0.94 11.51
CA GLY A 1 4.58 0.91 11.10
C GLY A 1 4.68 0.74 9.62
N ILE A 2 4.58 -0.52 9.15
CA ILE A 2 4.82 -0.93 7.75
C ILE A 2 4.04 -0.10 6.71
N ILE A 3 2.72 0.06 6.89
CA ILE A 3 1.86 0.83 5.96
C ILE A 3 2.27 2.31 5.86
N VAL A 4 2.74 2.90 6.96
CA VAL A 4 3.20 4.30 7.00
C VAL A 4 4.55 4.43 6.28
N ASP A 5 5.45 3.45 6.43
CA ASP A 5 6.72 3.41 5.70
C ASP A 5 6.51 3.30 4.19
N ASP A 6 5.55 2.47 3.74
CA ASP A 6 5.22 2.35 2.32
C ASP A 6 4.72 3.67 1.72
N THR A 7 3.89 4.40 2.49
CA THR A 7 3.43 5.73 2.12
C THR A 7 4.57 6.76 2.03
N ILE A 8 5.51 6.75 2.99
CA ILE A 8 6.68 7.64 2.98
C ILE A 8 7.57 7.32 1.77
N HIS A 9 7.79 6.04 1.49
CA HIS A 9 8.60 5.61 0.34
C HIS A 9 7.95 6.04 -0.98
N PHE A 10 6.63 5.89 -1.10
CA PHE A 10 5.86 6.38 -2.24
C PHE A 10 6.00 7.89 -2.41
N MET A 11 5.75 8.66 -1.35
CA MET A 11 5.79 10.13 -1.37
C MET A 11 7.19 10.65 -1.72
N SER A 12 8.24 10.03 -1.20
CA SER A 12 9.64 10.37 -1.52
C SER A 12 9.93 10.18 -3.02
N ARG A 13 9.48 9.07 -3.61
CA ARG A 13 9.61 8.80 -5.05
C ARG A 13 8.79 9.77 -5.89
N TYR A 14 7.55 10.06 -5.48
CA TYR A 14 6.69 11.03 -6.13
C TYR A 14 7.32 12.43 -6.16
N GLN A 15 7.79 12.93 -5.01
CA GLN A 15 8.46 14.22 -4.93
C GLN A 15 9.72 14.27 -5.78
N LYS A 16 10.51 13.19 -5.80
CA LYS A 16 11.69 13.09 -6.67
C LYS A 16 11.32 13.18 -8.15
N ALA A 17 10.25 12.50 -8.59
CA ALA A 17 9.76 12.59 -9.96
C ALA A 17 9.20 13.98 -10.30
N ARG A 18 8.49 14.64 -9.39
CA ARG A 18 8.04 16.03 -9.56
C ARG A 18 9.22 17.00 -9.69
N ARG A 19 10.29 16.84 -8.90
CA ARG A 19 11.53 17.64 -9.01
C ARG A 19 12.29 17.40 -10.32
N MET A 20 12.13 16.23 -10.94
CA MET A 20 12.69 15.91 -12.27
C MET A 20 11.85 16.48 -13.43
N GLY A 21 10.79 17.25 -13.14
CA GLY A 21 9.94 17.88 -14.16
C GLY A 21 8.80 17.00 -14.69
N PHE A 22 8.54 15.83 -14.11
CA PHE A 22 7.40 15.02 -14.54
C PHE A 22 6.06 15.69 -14.19
N PRO A 23 5.07 15.67 -15.09
CA PRO A 23 3.71 16.09 -14.76
C PRO A 23 3.12 15.17 -13.68
N ALA A 24 2.19 15.66 -12.87
CA ALA A 24 1.60 14.92 -11.74
C ALA A 24 1.21 13.47 -12.07
N PRO A 25 0.51 13.19 -13.20
CA PRO A 25 0.13 11.82 -13.55
C PRO A 25 1.33 10.94 -13.94
N GLY A 26 2.41 11.54 -14.45
CA GLY A 26 3.67 10.85 -14.75
C GLY A 26 4.45 10.53 -13.48
N ALA A 27 4.51 11.46 -12.54
CA ALA A 27 5.16 11.27 -11.24
C ALA A 27 4.44 10.22 -10.39
N VAL A 28 3.09 10.23 -10.36
CA VAL A 28 2.30 9.18 -9.69
C VAL A 28 2.60 7.81 -10.31
N ARG A 29 2.54 7.67 -11.64
CA ARG A 29 2.82 6.38 -12.30
C ARG A 29 4.24 5.86 -12.04
N ALA A 30 5.23 6.75 -12.04
CA ALA A 30 6.61 6.37 -11.74
C ALA A 30 6.78 5.87 -10.30
N ALA A 31 6.17 6.56 -9.32
CA ALA A 31 6.17 6.12 -7.93
C ALA A 31 5.42 4.79 -7.76
N PHE A 32 4.27 4.65 -8.41
CA PHE A 32 3.42 3.46 -8.36
C PHE A 32 4.08 2.22 -8.95
N ARG A 33 4.84 2.35 -10.04
CA ARG A 33 5.54 1.22 -10.66
C ARG A 33 6.62 0.63 -9.74
N ILE A 34 7.28 1.48 -8.95
CA ILE A 34 8.36 1.04 -8.05
C ILE A 34 7.78 0.54 -6.72
N VAL A 35 6.86 1.31 -6.12
CA VAL A 35 6.36 1.02 -4.77
C VAL A 35 5.16 0.07 -4.78
N GLY A 36 4.33 0.10 -5.83
CA GLY A 36 3.18 -0.80 -5.97
C GLY A 36 3.58 -2.26 -6.06
N GLN A 37 4.71 -2.59 -6.71
CA GLN A 37 5.22 -3.96 -6.74
C GLN A 37 5.63 -4.44 -5.34
N ALA A 38 6.29 -3.58 -4.55
CA ALA A 38 6.67 -3.89 -3.18
C ALA A 38 5.44 -4.12 -2.28
N LEU A 39 4.48 -3.19 -2.30
CA LEU A 39 3.20 -3.26 -1.57
C LEU A 39 2.41 -4.54 -1.89
N TRP A 40 2.36 -4.93 -3.16
CA TRP A 40 1.69 -6.16 -3.57
C TRP A 40 2.36 -7.39 -2.97
N THR A 41 3.70 -7.48 -3.07
CA THR A 41 4.44 -8.63 -2.54
C THR A 41 4.33 -8.76 -1.03
N THR A 42 4.47 -7.66 -0.28
CA THR A 42 4.37 -7.68 1.19
C THR A 42 2.96 -8.03 1.63
N THR A 43 1.93 -7.47 1.00
CA THR A 43 0.53 -7.78 1.32
C THR A 43 0.20 -9.23 1.01
N ALA A 44 0.66 -9.76 -0.13
CA ALA A 44 0.45 -11.17 -0.48
C ALA A 44 1.11 -12.09 0.55
N VAL A 45 2.37 -11.83 0.93
CA VAL A 45 3.09 -12.62 1.94
C VAL A 45 2.40 -12.56 3.30
N LEU A 46 2.02 -11.36 3.78
CA LEU A 46 1.33 -11.21 5.05
C LEU A 46 -0.05 -11.89 5.03
N SER A 47 -0.83 -11.69 3.98
CA SER A 47 -2.16 -12.30 3.84
C SER A 47 -2.07 -13.82 3.87
N LEU A 48 -1.11 -14.42 3.15
CA LEU A 48 -0.88 -15.86 3.16
C LEU A 48 -0.43 -16.36 4.54
N SER A 49 0.46 -15.61 5.20
CA SER A 49 0.94 -15.93 6.55
C SER A 49 -0.20 -15.94 7.58
N PHE A 50 -1.10 -14.95 7.52
CA PHE A 50 -2.28 -14.90 8.37
C PHE A 50 -3.33 -15.96 8.01
N LEU A 51 -3.41 -16.38 6.74
CA LEU A 51 -4.24 -17.51 6.32
C LEU A 51 -3.75 -18.82 6.94
N VAL A 52 -2.43 -19.07 6.91
CA VAL A 52 -1.80 -20.23 7.56
C VAL A 52 -1.95 -20.13 9.08
N PHE A 53 -1.82 -18.95 9.67
CA PHE A 53 -2.10 -18.75 11.09
C PHE A 53 -3.56 -19.07 11.44
N ALA A 54 -4.49 -18.80 10.53
CA ALA A 54 -5.91 -19.08 10.72
C ALA A 54 -6.27 -20.57 10.63
N THR A 55 -5.39 -21.44 10.11
CA THR A 55 -5.58 -22.90 10.15
C THR A 55 -5.15 -23.51 11.48
N SER A 56 -4.59 -22.71 12.40
CA SER A 56 -4.30 -23.12 13.77
C SER A 56 -5.56 -23.63 14.48
N GLY A 57 -5.45 -24.74 15.22
CA GLY A 57 -6.56 -25.41 15.92
C GLY A 57 -7.20 -24.60 17.05
N PHE A 58 -6.73 -23.37 17.32
CA PHE A 58 -7.27 -22.49 18.35
C PHE A 58 -8.29 -21.49 17.75
N HIS A 59 -9.53 -21.53 18.23
CA HIS A 59 -10.63 -20.67 17.73
C HIS A 59 -10.30 -19.16 17.75
N GLY A 60 -9.56 -18.71 18.76
CA GLY A 60 -9.11 -17.31 18.86
C GLY A 60 -8.15 -16.93 17.73
N SER A 61 -7.19 -17.79 17.40
CA SER A 61 -6.20 -17.56 16.35
C SER A 61 -6.84 -17.56 14.95
N ARG A 62 -7.87 -18.39 14.73
CA ARG A 62 -8.62 -18.44 13.46
C ARG A 62 -9.36 -17.14 13.16
N THR A 63 -10.06 -16.61 14.15
CA THR A 63 -10.86 -15.38 14.00
C THR A 63 -9.96 -14.17 13.82
N LEU A 64 -8.89 -14.08 14.61
CA LEU A 64 -7.89 -13.01 14.48
C LEU A 64 -7.17 -13.07 13.13
N GLY A 65 -6.75 -14.26 12.68
CA GLY A 65 -6.09 -14.44 11.39
C GLY A 65 -6.96 -13.99 10.20
N LEU A 66 -8.26 -14.33 10.22
CA LEU A 66 -9.23 -13.87 9.22
C LEU A 66 -9.40 -12.35 9.24
N MET A 67 -9.57 -11.75 10.42
CA MET A 67 -9.73 -10.29 10.56
C MET A 67 -8.51 -9.55 10.02
N VAL A 68 -7.30 -10.03 10.32
CA VAL A 68 -6.06 -9.39 9.85
C VAL A 68 -5.90 -9.56 8.33
N ALA A 69 -6.18 -10.75 7.79
CA ALA A 69 -6.12 -10.97 6.33
C ALA A 69 -7.07 -10.02 5.59
N ILE A 70 -8.31 -9.86 6.06
CA ILE A 70 -9.28 -8.90 5.48
C ILE A 70 -8.75 -7.47 5.60
N THR A 71 -8.22 -7.09 6.77
CA THR A 71 -7.70 -5.74 7.02
C THR A 71 -6.55 -5.40 6.07
N LEU A 72 -5.64 -6.35 5.80
CA LEU A 72 -4.52 -6.17 4.87
C LEU A 72 -4.99 -5.95 3.44
N VAL A 73 -6.00 -6.70 2.99
CA VAL A 73 -6.61 -6.51 1.67
C VAL A 73 -7.24 -5.12 1.55
N PHE A 74 -7.99 -4.68 2.58
CA PHE A 74 -8.56 -3.33 2.59
C PHE A 74 -7.49 -2.23 2.65
N ALA A 75 -6.41 -2.42 3.42
CA ALA A 75 -5.29 -1.49 3.48
C ALA A 75 -4.62 -1.33 2.11
N LEU A 76 -4.36 -2.45 1.41
CA LEU A 76 -3.79 -2.42 0.06
C LEU A 76 -4.73 -1.70 -0.93
N LEU A 77 -6.04 -1.95 -0.87
CA LEU A 77 -7.00 -1.23 -1.71
C LEU A 77 -6.99 0.27 -1.42
N ALA A 78 -6.94 0.66 -0.15
CA ALA A 78 -6.81 2.05 0.25
C ALA A 78 -5.50 2.66 -0.29
N ASP A 79 -4.35 2.00 -0.15
CA ASP A 79 -3.08 2.51 -0.67
C ASP A 79 -3.08 2.64 -2.21
N PHE A 80 -3.77 1.74 -2.92
CA PHE A 80 -3.85 1.81 -4.37
C PHE A 80 -4.86 2.82 -4.89
N LEU A 81 -5.97 3.09 -4.18
CA LEU A 81 -7.01 4.04 -4.61
C LEU A 81 -6.86 5.44 -4.00
N LEU A 82 -6.67 5.53 -2.68
CA LEU A 82 -6.63 6.81 -1.95
C LEU A 82 -5.32 7.54 -2.17
N LEU A 83 -4.18 6.84 -2.17
CA LEU A 83 -2.88 7.48 -2.29
C LEU A 83 -2.69 8.27 -3.61
N PRO A 84 -2.98 7.70 -4.81
CA PRO A 84 -2.83 8.45 -6.05
C PRO A 84 -3.86 9.56 -6.21
N THR A 85 -5.09 9.36 -5.74
CA THR A 85 -6.15 10.39 -5.80
C THR A 85 -5.86 11.55 -4.86
N LEU A 86 -5.36 11.28 -3.65
CA LEU A 86 -4.92 12.29 -2.69
C LEU A 86 -3.75 13.10 -3.24
N LEU A 87 -2.75 12.43 -3.83
CA LEU A 87 -1.60 13.08 -4.45
C LEU A 87 -2.00 13.96 -5.64
N MET A 88 -2.89 13.48 -6.51
CA MET A 88 -3.42 14.29 -7.61
C MET A 88 -4.23 15.50 -7.10
N ALA A 89 -5.02 15.34 -6.05
CA ALA A 89 -5.80 16.43 -5.45
C ALA A 89 -4.91 17.48 -4.77
N LEU A 90 -3.85 17.07 -4.07
CA LEU A 90 -2.92 17.97 -3.40
C LEU A 90 -2.11 18.79 -4.42
N ASP A 91 -1.67 18.14 -5.50
CA ASP A 91 -0.84 18.77 -6.53
C ASP A 91 -1.66 19.71 -7.42
N ARG A 92 -2.98 19.53 -7.52
CA ARG A 92 -3.91 20.47 -8.19
C ARG A 92 -4.13 21.77 -7.41
N LYS A 93 -3.76 21.82 -6.12
CA LYS A 93 -3.85 23.02 -5.27
C LYS A 93 -2.56 23.86 -5.23
N LYS A 94 -1.51 23.45 -5.94
CA LYS A 94 -0.29 24.25 -6.17
C LYS A 94 -0.25 24.72 -7.61
#